data_AF-A0AAD2KNU0-F1
#
_entry.id   AF-A0AAD2KNU0-F1
#
_cell.length_a   1.000
_cell.length_b   1.000
_cell.length_c   1.000
_cell.angle_alpha   90.00
_cell.angle_beta   90.00
_cell.angle_gamma   90.00
#
_symmetry.space_group_name_H-M   'P 1'
#
loop_
_entity.id
_entity.type
_entity.pdbx_description
1 polymer ?
#
loop_
_entity_poly.entity_id
_entity_poly.type
_entity_poly.pdbx_seq_one_letter_code
_entity_poly.pdbx_strand_id
1 'polypeptide(L)'
;MSIEHTPPTHDGETGQNHAERPSADFDRVHSLCEILEPAFEQIENGTPLEDAPLRDKLTELTVLLSELHPADVAAVLESLPPRERNIVWILVKPEDDGEVLLEVSDAVRETLIESMDKDELLAAVDDLDADELAELADDLPHQVVYEALQTRDEEERAQVKAAMSYEDNQVGAIMDFELVSIRADVACEVVLRYLRRFDSLPDHTDKIFVVDENDVLQGVLPIRKLLVADPEDLVENVMAKDVVRFRAEDDVEEAAQAFERYDLVTAPVVDENKKLIGRVTVDEMVDVIREESEADMLNMAGLQEEEDLFAPVLDSVKNRWMWLAVNLCTAFLASRVIGAFEGSIEKIVALAALMPIVAGIGGNSGNQTITMIVRAMAMGQLTGMQAGRLLKKEVGVALVNGIIWGTVMGAVSWLLYGSLGIGLVMIAAMTLNLLLAATVGVLIPVVMEKFGRDPALGSSVLITAVTDSGGFLIFLGLATLFLL
;
A
#
# COMPACT_ATOMS: atom_id res chain seq x y z
N MET A 1 28.23 31.98 40.33
CA MET A 1 27.45 32.04 41.58
C MET A 1 26.06 32.48 41.20
N SER A 2 25.09 31.68 41.62
CA SER A 2 23.70 31.55 41.16
C SER A 2 22.88 32.84 41.11
N ILE A 3 21.78 32.83 40.33
CA ILE A 3 20.39 32.70 40.83
C ILE A 3 19.41 32.74 39.65
N GLU A 4 18.42 31.83 39.70
CA GLU A 4 17.24 31.69 38.85
C GLU A 4 16.38 32.96 38.76
N HIS A 5 15.67 33.11 37.64
CA HIS A 5 14.41 33.84 37.63
C HIS A 5 13.42 33.14 36.69
N THR A 6 12.49 32.41 37.28
CA THR A 6 11.19 32.07 36.68
C THR A 6 10.33 33.34 36.64
N PRO A 7 9.54 33.57 35.58
CA PRO A 7 8.36 34.42 35.63
C PRO A 7 7.06 33.58 35.61
N PRO A 8 5.92 34.19 35.99
CA PRO A 8 4.82 33.50 36.64
C PRO A 8 3.77 32.96 35.67
N THR A 9 3.05 31.96 36.18
CA THR A 9 1.73 31.49 35.71
C THR A 9 0.73 32.64 35.74
N HIS A 10 0.10 32.91 34.60
CA HIS A 10 -1.12 33.69 34.52
C HIS A 10 -2.20 32.82 33.89
N ASP A 11 -3.19 32.48 34.70
CA ASP A 11 -4.47 31.96 34.25
C ASP A 11 -5.09 32.91 33.22
N GLY A 12 -5.54 32.33 32.12
CA GLY A 12 -6.29 32.98 31.07
C GLY A 12 -7.04 31.91 30.30
N GLU A 13 -8.27 31.67 30.73
CA GLU A 13 -9.31 31.00 29.94
C GLU A 13 -9.35 31.58 28.50
N THR A 14 -9.86 30.76 27.57
CA THR A 14 -10.08 30.99 26.13
C THR A 14 -9.00 30.43 25.18
N GLY A 15 -8.89 29.10 25.11
CA GLY A 15 -8.48 28.39 23.88
C GLY A 15 -9.70 27.66 23.35
N GLN A 16 -10.44 28.27 22.43
CA GLN A 16 -10.45 27.91 21.01
C GLN A 16 -10.85 26.44 20.79
N ASN A 17 -12.13 26.26 20.46
CA ASN A 17 -12.65 25.09 19.74
C ASN A 17 -11.74 24.83 18.54
N HIS A 18 -10.86 23.83 18.65
CA HIS A 18 -10.46 23.07 17.48
C HIS A 18 -11.66 22.24 17.10
N ALA A 19 -12.33 22.60 16.01
CA ALA A 19 -13.14 21.65 15.26
C ALA A 19 -12.17 20.67 14.59
N GLU A 20 -11.51 19.83 15.38
CA GLU A 20 -10.91 18.59 14.90
C GLU A 20 -12.09 17.65 14.64
N ARG A 21 -12.16 17.05 13.45
CA ARG A 21 -13.04 15.89 13.25
C ARG A 21 -12.73 14.91 14.39
N PRO A 22 -13.74 14.39 15.11
CA PRO A 22 -13.46 13.44 16.19
C PRO A 22 -12.74 12.23 15.60
N SER A 23 -11.44 12.10 15.86
CA SER A 23 -10.71 10.89 15.52
C SER A 23 -11.26 9.75 16.37
N ALA A 24 -11.47 8.58 15.78
CA ALA A 24 -11.95 7.41 16.52
C ALA A 24 -11.08 7.15 17.76
N ASP A 25 -11.70 7.17 18.95
CA ASP A 25 -11.06 6.72 20.19
C ASP A 25 -11.14 5.18 20.23
N PHE A 26 -10.21 4.53 19.54
CA PHE A 26 -10.14 3.07 19.39
C PHE A 26 -10.18 2.36 20.76
N ASP A 27 -9.44 2.87 21.74
CA ASP A 27 -9.41 2.32 23.09
C ASP A 27 -10.78 2.40 23.76
N ARG A 28 -11.50 3.51 23.55
CA ARG A 28 -12.86 3.67 24.07
C ARG A 28 -13.81 2.70 23.39
N VAL A 29 -13.78 2.61 22.06
CA VAL A 29 -14.65 1.70 21.30
C VAL A 29 -14.41 0.26 21.73
N HIS A 30 -13.15 -0.18 21.77
CA HIS A 30 -12.78 -1.53 22.23
C HIS A 30 -13.28 -1.80 23.66
N SER A 31 -13.08 -0.85 24.59
CA SER A 31 -13.58 -1.01 25.96
C SER A 31 -15.11 -1.13 26.05
N LEU A 32 -15.85 -0.49 25.15
CA LEU A 32 -17.30 -0.59 25.08
C LEU A 32 -17.70 -1.95 24.50
N CYS A 33 -17.04 -2.41 23.46
CA CYS A 33 -17.26 -3.72 22.85
C CYS A 33 -16.99 -4.87 23.83
N GLU A 34 -15.90 -4.84 24.60
CA GLU A 34 -15.62 -5.83 25.65
C GLU A 34 -16.74 -5.89 26.71
N ILE A 35 -17.31 -4.74 27.08
CA ILE A 35 -18.42 -4.67 28.05
C ILE A 35 -19.72 -5.23 27.43
N LEU A 36 -19.91 -5.05 26.13
CA LEU A 36 -21.10 -5.47 25.39
C LEU A 36 -21.02 -6.92 24.90
N GLU A 37 -19.83 -7.54 24.84
CA GLU A 37 -19.62 -8.93 24.40
C GLU A 37 -20.58 -9.94 25.07
N PRO A 38 -20.85 -9.90 26.39
CA PRO A 38 -21.78 -10.83 27.03
C PRO A 38 -23.23 -10.72 26.53
N ALA A 39 -23.56 -9.60 25.89
CA ALA A 39 -24.88 -9.31 25.33
C ALA A 39 -24.92 -9.40 23.81
N PHE A 40 -23.86 -9.90 23.16
CA PHE A 40 -23.75 -10.06 21.71
C PHE A 40 -25.00 -10.67 21.07
N GLU A 41 -25.44 -11.86 21.54
CA GLU A 41 -26.61 -12.54 20.98
C GLU A 41 -27.89 -11.69 21.08
N GLN A 42 -28.02 -10.83 22.09
CA GLN A 42 -29.18 -9.96 22.21
C GLN A 42 -29.11 -8.81 21.21
N ILE A 43 -27.92 -8.24 21.00
CA ILE A 43 -27.67 -7.15 20.04
C ILE A 43 -27.89 -7.66 18.62
N GLU A 44 -27.28 -8.79 18.27
CA GLU A 44 -27.40 -9.47 16.97
C GLU A 44 -28.86 -9.78 16.61
N ASN A 45 -29.66 -10.25 17.57
CA ASN A 45 -31.07 -10.56 17.34
C ASN A 45 -32.01 -9.34 17.47
N GLY A 46 -31.49 -8.13 17.64
CA GLY A 46 -32.27 -6.91 17.87
C GLY A 46 -33.15 -6.96 19.14
N THR A 47 -32.78 -7.80 20.11
CA THR A 47 -33.53 -8.00 21.36
C THR A 47 -33.18 -6.89 22.36
N PRO A 48 -34.16 -6.24 23.02
CA PRO A 48 -33.89 -5.18 23.98
C PRO A 48 -33.05 -5.67 25.16
N LEU A 49 -31.92 -5.01 25.41
CA LEU A 49 -31.07 -5.27 26.57
C LEU A 49 -31.82 -4.94 27.88
N GLU A 50 -32.01 -5.94 28.75
CA GLU A 50 -32.71 -5.74 30.03
C GLU A 50 -31.89 -4.92 31.04
N ASP A 51 -30.56 -5.03 30.97
CA ASP A 51 -29.65 -4.33 31.87
C ASP A 51 -29.51 -2.84 31.49
N ALA A 52 -29.69 -1.94 32.46
CA ALA A 52 -29.61 -0.50 32.21
C ALA A 52 -28.17 -0.03 31.88
N PRO A 53 -27.13 -0.40 32.66
CA PRO A 53 -25.74 -0.16 32.30
C PRO A 53 -25.35 -0.57 30.89
N LEU A 54 -25.78 -1.74 30.41
CA LEU A 54 -25.43 -2.21 29.06
C LEU A 54 -26.13 -1.37 27.97
N ARG A 55 -27.38 -0.96 28.19
CA ARG A 55 -28.08 -0.03 27.28
C ARG A 55 -27.40 1.32 27.18
N ASP A 56 -26.95 1.87 28.31
CA ASP A 56 -26.24 3.15 28.32
C ASP A 56 -24.93 3.04 27.52
N LYS A 57 -24.22 1.91 27.63
CA LYS A 57 -22.99 1.64 26.88
C LYS A 57 -23.23 1.42 25.39
N LEU A 58 -24.30 0.70 25.02
CA LEU A 58 -24.71 0.53 23.63
C LEU A 58 -25.05 1.88 22.99
N THR A 59 -25.81 2.71 23.70
CA THR A 59 -26.19 4.06 23.23
C THR A 59 -24.96 4.95 23.08
N GLU A 60 -24.02 4.88 24.03
CA GLU A 60 -22.73 5.58 23.95
C GLU A 60 -21.96 5.17 22.70
N LEU A 61 -21.85 3.87 22.42
CA LEU A 61 -21.18 3.34 21.23
C LEU A 61 -21.86 3.79 19.94
N THR A 62 -23.20 3.67 19.83
CA THR A 62 -23.94 4.12 18.64
C THR A 62 -23.74 5.60 18.36
N VAL A 63 -23.76 6.45 19.41
CA VAL A 63 -23.52 7.90 19.23
C VAL A 63 -22.11 8.16 18.76
N LEU A 64 -21.10 7.50 19.35
CA LEU A 64 -19.71 7.63 18.90
C LEU A 64 -19.57 7.26 17.43
N LEU A 65 -20.07 6.09 17.01
CA LEU A 65 -19.98 5.63 15.62
C LEU A 65 -20.72 6.56 14.66
N SER A 66 -21.88 7.11 15.06
CA SER A 66 -22.69 7.97 14.20
C SER A 66 -22.04 9.31 13.83
N GLU A 67 -21.03 9.73 14.61
CA GLU A 67 -20.26 10.97 14.40
C GLU A 67 -18.96 10.74 13.62
N LEU A 68 -18.57 9.48 13.38
CA LEU A 68 -17.37 9.11 12.65
C LEU A 68 -17.59 9.15 11.13
N HIS A 69 -16.51 9.38 10.39
CA HIS A 69 -16.48 9.20 8.95
C HIS A 69 -16.49 7.70 8.60
N PRO A 70 -17.02 7.26 7.43
CA PRO A 70 -16.92 5.87 6.97
C PRO A 70 -15.50 5.28 7.09
N ALA A 71 -14.48 5.97 6.57
CA ALA A 71 -13.07 5.61 6.75
C ALA A 71 -12.63 5.41 8.23
N ASP A 72 -13.12 6.23 9.17
CA ASP A 72 -12.81 6.07 10.60
C ASP A 72 -13.53 4.83 11.18
N VAL A 73 -14.74 4.54 10.71
CA VAL A 73 -15.49 3.32 11.07
C VAL A 73 -14.78 2.08 10.52
N ALA A 74 -14.30 2.12 9.27
CA ALA A 74 -13.51 1.06 8.66
C ALA A 74 -12.26 0.75 9.51
N ALA A 75 -11.47 1.78 9.84
CA ALA A 75 -10.30 1.61 10.70
C ALA A 75 -10.66 0.99 12.06
N VAL A 76 -11.81 1.35 12.64
CA VAL A 76 -12.29 0.75 13.89
C VAL A 76 -12.59 -0.73 13.69
N LEU A 77 -13.31 -1.10 12.63
CA LEU A 77 -13.65 -2.50 12.32
C LEU A 77 -12.40 -3.37 12.13
N GLU A 78 -11.38 -2.86 11.44
CA GLU A 78 -10.10 -3.55 11.22
C GLU A 78 -9.32 -3.76 12.52
N SER A 79 -9.42 -2.81 13.45
CA SER A 79 -8.74 -2.90 14.75
C SER A 79 -9.37 -3.89 15.73
N LEU A 80 -10.56 -4.42 15.41
CA LEU A 80 -11.35 -5.24 16.32
C LEU A 80 -11.31 -6.74 15.97
N PRO A 81 -11.31 -7.62 16.99
CA PRO A 81 -11.55 -9.05 16.79
C PRO A 81 -12.94 -9.32 16.18
N PRO A 82 -13.14 -10.46 15.48
CA PRO A 82 -14.37 -10.73 14.72
C PRO A 82 -15.69 -10.58 15.50
N ARG A 83 -15.72 -10.96 16.78
CA ARG A 83 -16.93 -10.82 17.61
C ARG A 83 -17.28 -9.38 17.93
N GLU A 84 -16.27 -8.59 18.28
CA GLU A 84 -16.44 -7.17 18.61
C GLU A 84 -16.72 -6.35 17.35
N ARG A 85 -16.06 -6.71 16.24
CA ARG A 85 -16.30 -6.16 14.91
C ARG A 85 -17.77 -6.28 14.50
N ASN A 86 -18.38 -7.45 14.69
CA ASN A 86 -19.81 -7.65 14.41
C ASN A 86 -20.72 -6.76 15.28
N ILE A 87 -20.36 -6.50 16.55
CA ILE A 87 -21.14 -5.56 17.40
C ILE A 87 -21.10 -4.17 16.79
N VAL A 88 -19.93 -3.71 16.36
CA VAL A 88 -19.78 -2.40 15.73
C VAL A 88 -20.54 -2.36 14.42
N TRP A 89 -20.40 -3.38 13.57
CA TRP A 89 -21.04 -3.46 12.25
C TRP A 89 -22.56 -3.30 12.33
N ILE A 90 -23.23 -4.02 13.25
CA ILE A 90 -24.69 -3.90 13.47
C ILE A 90 -25.12 -2.47 13.88
N LEU A 91 -24.21 -1.67 14.43
CA LEU A 91 -24.48 -0.31 14.91
C LEU A 91 -24.07 0.78 13.92
N VAL A 92 -23.39 0.43 12.83
CA VAL A 92 -23.11 1.34 11.72
C VAL A 92 -24.45 1.77 11.11
N LYS A 93 -24.52 2.99 10.58
CA LYS A 93 -25.75 3.43 9.93
C LYS A 93 -25.85 2.72 8.58
N PRO A 94 -27.02 2.18 8.20
CA PRO A 94 -27.18 1.51 6.91
C PRO A 94 -26.84 2.39 5.68
N GLU A 95 -26.96 3.70 5.83
CA GLU A 95 -26.58 4.68 4.80
C GLU A 95 -25.06 4.81 4.61
N ASP A 96 -24.27 4.42 5.60
CA ASP A 96 -22.81 4.45 5.57
C ASP A 96 -22.22 3.06 5.17
N ASP A 97 -23.05 2.01 5.02
CA ASP A 97 -22.56 0.62 4.82
C ASP A 97 -21.71 0.46 3.55
N GLY A 98 -22.16 1.03 2.42
CA GLY A 98 -21.44 0.93 1.14
C GLY A 98 -20.07 1.58 1.20
N GLU A 99 -20.01 2.82 1.70
CA GLU A 99 -18.79 3.59 1.92
C GLU A 99 -17.82 2.88 2.87
N VAL A 100 -18.33 2.30 3.98
CA VAL A 100 -17.49 1.55 4.90
C VAL A 100 -16.94 0.28 4.25
N LEU A 101 -17.70 -0.39 3.37
CA LEU A 101 -17.23 -1.57 2.65
C LEU A 101 -16.08 -1.25 1.70
N LEU A 102 -16.10 -0.10 1.03
CA LEU A 102 -15.00 0.37 0.17
C LEU A 102 -13.72 0.61 0.98
N GLU A 103 -13.86 1.19 2.18
CA GLU A 103 -12.72 1.64 3.00
C GLU A 103 -12.04 0.54 3.83
N VAL A 104 -12.68 -0.62 4.02
CA VAL A 104 -12.07 -1.75 4.74
C VAL A 104 -11.25 -2.63 3.81
N SER A 105 -10.18 -3.22 4.33
CA SER A 105 -9.41 -4.26 3.63
C SER A 105 -10.27 -5.45 3.20
N ASP A 106 -9.91 -6.07 2.08
CA ASP A 106 -10.61 -7.22 1.45
C ASP A 106 -10.96 -8.32 2.45
N ALA A 107 -10.01 -8.67 3.32
CA ALA A 107 -10.19 -9.72 4.31
C ALA A 107 -11.27 -9.38 5.34
N VAL A 108 -11.44 -8.10 5.68
CA VAL A 108 -12.52 -7.65 6.55
C VAL A 108 -13.82 -7.54 5.75
N ARG A 109 -13.76 -6.95 4.55
CA ARG A 109 -14.88 -6.80 3.62
C ARG A 109 -15.63 -8.12 3.38
N GLU A 110 -14.90 -9.20 3.07
CA GLU A 110 -15.46 -10.54 2.86
C GLU A 110 -16.28 -11.00 4.08
N THR A 111 -15.74 -10.82 5.29
CA THR A 111 -16.42 -11.23 6.54
C THR A 111 -17.67 -10.40 6.83
N LEU A 112 -17.68 -9.12 6.46
CA LEU A 112 -18.84 -8.24 6.62
C LEU A 112 -19.93 -8.62 5.63
N ILE A 113 -19.59 -8.81 4.34
CA ILE A 113 -20.52 -9.23 3.29
C ILE A 113 -21.16 -10.59 3.63
N GLU A 114 -20.40 -11.55 4.17
CA GLU A 114 -20.93 -12.84 4.61
C GLU A 114 -21.96 -12.74 5.74
N SER A 115 -21.89 -11.66 6.54
CA SER A 115 -22.79 -11.42 7.68
C SER A 115 -24.11 -10.73 7.29
N MET A 116 -24.14 -10.09 6.13
CA MET A 116 -25.29 -9.31 5.65
C MET A 116 -26.28 -10.18 4.88
N ASP A 117 -27.56 -9.85 5.01
CA ASP A 117 -28.56 -10.41 4.13
C ASP A 117 -28.61 -9.69 2.78
N LYS A 118 -29.34 -10.29 1.84
CA LYS A 118 -29.43 -9.76 0.47
C LYS A 118 -30.07 -8.37 0.41
N ASP A 119 -31.05 -8.09 1.26
CA ASP A 119 -31.75 -6.81 1.24
C ASP A 119 -30.85 -5.70 1.83
N GLU A 120 -30.05 -6.03 2.84
CA GLU A 120 -28.99 -5.16 3.38
C GLU A 120 -27.91 -4.87 2.33
N LEU A 121 -27.39 -5.90 1.65
CA LEU A 121 -26.40 -5.72 0.58
C LEU A 121 -26.94 -4.87 -0.58
N LEU A 122 -28.20 -5.04 -0.96
CA LEU A 122 -28.83 -4.22 -1.99
C LEU A 122 -28.99 -2.76 -1.55
N ALA A 123 -29.27 -2.52 -0.26
CA ALA A 123 -29.35 -1.16 0.27
C ALA A 123 -27.98 -0.48 0.30
N ALA A 124 -26.93 -1.21 0.72
CA ALA A 124 -25.57 -0.69 0.79
C ALA A 124 -25.03 -0.24 -0.58
N VAL A 125 -25.41 -0.92 -1.66
CA VAL A 125 -24.92 -0.61 -3.02
C VAL A 125 -25.83 0.31 -3.83
N ASP A 126 -27.02 0.67 -3.34
CA ASP A 126 -27.99 1.47 -4.11
C ASP A 126 -27.51 2.91 -4.30
N ASP A 127 -26.83 3.46 -3.29
CA ASP A 127 -26.35 4.85 -3.29
C ASP A 127 -24.93 5.01 -3.87
N LEU A 128 -24.20 3.91 -4.14
CA LEU A 128 -22.84 3.94 -4.68
C LEU A 128 -22.77 4.41 -6.14
N ASP A 129 -21.66 5.03 -6.50
CA ASP A 129 -21.34 5.40 -7.87
C ASP A 129 -20.93 4.19 -8.72
N ALA A 130 -20.75 4.41 -10.03
CA ALA A 130 -20.60 3.32 -10.98
C ALA A 130 -19.26 2.57 -10.86
N ASP A 131 -18.21 3.30 -10.50
CA ASP A 131 -16.87 2.85 -10.18
C ASP A 131 -16.82 2.15 -8.82
N GLU A 132 -17.40 2.75 -7.78
CA GLU A 132 -17.53 2.14 -6.44
C GLU A 132 -18.26 0.79 -6.47
N LEU A 133 -19.39 0.72 -7.19
CA LEU A 133 -20.11 -0.54 -7.38
C LEU A 133 -19.27 -1.56 -8.16
N ALA A 134 -18.45 -1.10 -9.11
CA ALA A 134 -17.57 -1.99 -9.87
C ALA A 134 -16.46 -2.57 -8.97
N GLU A 135 -15.91 -1.78 -8.06
CA GLU A 135 -14.90 -2.21 -7.08
C GLU A 135 -15.45 -3.32 -6.17
N LEU A 136 -16.65 -3.14 -5.60
CA LEU A 136 -17.27 -4.16 -4.74
C LEU A 136 -17.82 -5.36 -5.50
N ALA A 137 -17.92 -5.31 -6.83
CA ALA A 137 -18.68 -6.28 -7.60
C ALA A 137 -18.12 -7.72 -7.50
N ASP A 138 -16.81 -7.86 -7.34
CA ASP A 138 -16.14 -9.15 -7.26
C ASP A 138 -16.33 -9.85 -5.90
N ASP A 139 -16.51 -9.07 -4.83
CA ASP A 139 -16.78 -9.56 -3.47
C ASP A 139 -18.26 -9.87 -3.24
N LEU A 140 -19.14 -9.20 -3.99
CA LEU A 140 -20.58 -9.32 -3.82
C LEU A 140 -21.15 -10.59 -4.46
N PRO A 141 -22.22 -11.18 -3.87
CA PRO A 141 -22.93 -12.28 -4.51
C PRO A 141 -23.47 -11.85 -5.89
N HIS A 142 -23.22 -12.67 -6.93
CA HIS A 142 -23.61 -12.36 -8.32
C HIS A 142 -25.08 -11.94 -8.50
N GLN A 143 -25.98 -12.42 -7.63
CA GLN A 143 -27.39 -12.06 -7.66
C GLN A 143 -27.64 -10.63 -7.17
N VAL A 144 -26.88 -10.15 -6.18
CA VAL A 144 -26.93 -8.76 -5.68
C VAL A 144 -26.48 -7.82 -6.79
N VAL A 145 -25.31 -8.07 -7.38
CA VAL A 145 -24.78 -7.26 -8.50
C VAL A 145 -25.79 -7.20 -9.67
N TYR A 146 -26.39 -8.33 -10.03
CA TYR A 146 -27.39 -8.36 -11.10
C TYR A 146 -28.63 -7.51 -10.79
N GLU A 147 -29.11 -7.54 -9.55
CA GLU A 147 -30.29 -6.78 -9.12
C GLU A 147 -29.99 -5.29 -8.96
N ALA A 148 -28.83 -4.92 -8.41
CA ALA A 148 -28.33 -3.54 -8.37
C ALA A 148 -28.21 -2.95 -9.79
N LEU A 149 -27.69 -3.71 -10.76
CA LEU A 149 -27.66 -3.27 -12.15
C LEU A 149 -29.06 -3.08 -12.76
N GLN A 150 -30.12 -3.71 -12.22
CA GLN A 150 -31.49 -3.54 -12.74
C GLN A 150 -32.17 -2.26 -12.24
N THR A 151 -31.75 -1.70 -11.11
CA THR A 151 -32.30 -0.45 -10.57
C THR A 151 -31.74 0.77 -11.31
N ARG A 152 -30.51 0.68 -11.80
CA ARG A 152 -29.80 1.68 -12.61
C ARG A 152 -30.40 1.91 -14.00
N ASP A 153 -30.16 3.09 -14.56
CA ASP A 153 -30.56 3.39 -15.93
C ASP A 153 -29.67 2.70 -16.99
N GLU A 154 -29.88 3.00 -18.28
CA GLU A 154 -29.09 2.37 -19.35
C GLU A 154 -27.65 2.86 -19.40
N GLU A 155 -27.41 4.13 -19.04
CA GLU A 155 -26.11 4.78 -19.08
C GLU A 155 -25.26 4.35 -17.90
N GLU A 156 -25.78 4.46 -16.67
CA GLU A 156 -25.13 4.01 -15.44
C GLU A 156 -24.78 2.51 -15.53
N ARG A 157 -25.72 1.67 -16.00
CA ARG A 157 -25.44 0.24 -16.19
C ARG A 157 -24.32 -0.01 -17.20
N ALA A 158 -24.17 0.84 -18.21
CA ALA A 158 -23.08 0.72 -19.18
C ALA A 158 -21.74 1.15 -18.58
N GLN A 159 -21.74 2.14 -17.69
CA GLN A 159 -20.57 2.63 -16.96
C GLN A 159 -20.04 1.56 -15.99
N VAL A 160 -20.89 1.00 -15.12
CA VAL A 160 -20.50 -0.08 -14.18
C VAL A 160 -19.88 -1.26 -14.94
N LYS A 161 -20.52 -1.69 -16.03
CA LYS A 161 -19.99 -2.78 -16.87
C LYS A 161 -18.69 -2.45 -17.58
N ALA A 162 -18.44 -1.17 -17.85
CA ALA A 162 -17.19 -0.73 -18.44
C ALA A 162 -16.08 -0.79 -17.39
N ALA A 163 -16.30 -0.26 -16.19
CA ALA A 163 -15.34 -0.33 -15.08
C ALA A 163 -14.97 -1.79 -14.75
N MET A 164 -15.97 -2.65 -14.56
CA MET A 164 -15.79 -4.11 -14.32
C MET A 164 -15.10 -4.88 -15.48
N SER A 165 -14.87 -4.25 -16.64
CA SER A 165 -14.23 -4.92 -17.79
C SER A 165 -12.72 -4.72 -17.85
N TYR A 166 -12.19 -3.79 -17.06
CA TYR A 166 -10.76 -3.53 -16.94
C TYR A 166 -10.15 -4.42 -15.84
N GLU A 167 -8.84 -4.65 -15.92
CA GLU A 167 -8.09 -5.31 -14.85
C GLU A 167 -7.80 -4.29 -13.73
N ASP A 168 -7.72 -4.72 -12.47
CA ASP A 168 -7.59 -3.85 -11.29
C ASP A 168 -6.39 -2.90 -11.36
N ASN A 169 -5.31 -3.33 -12.03
CA ASN A 169 -4.11 -2.52 -12.24
C ASN A 169 -4.23 -1.50 -13.39
N GLN A 170 -5.41 -1.33 -13.98
CA GLN A 170 -5.66 -0.43 -15.08
C GLN A 170 -6.46 0.79 -14.61
N VAL A 171 -6.13 1.96 -15.17
CA VAL A 171 -6.83 3.21 -14.89
C VAL A 171 -8.36 3.12 -15.09
N GLY A 172 -8.81 2.28 -16.01
CA GLY A 172 -10.24 2.09 -16.29
C GLY A 172 -11.03 1.40 -15.18
N ALA A 173 -10.37 0.68 -14.27
CA ALA A 173 -11.03 0.02 -13.14
C ALA A 173 -11.46 1.04 -12.07
N ILE A 174 -10.62 2.05 -11.83
CA ILE A 174 -10.80 3.11 -10.81
C ILE A 174 -11.23 4.46 -11.41
N MET A 175 -11.78 4.47 -12.63
CA MET A 175 -12.17 5.73 -13.28
C MET A 175 -13.59 6.13 -12.86
N ASP A 176 -13.70 7.35 -12.36
CA ASP A 176 -14.95 8.00 -12.05
C ASP A 176 -15.63 8.53 -13.34
N PHE A 177 -16.94 8.30 -13.46
CA PHE A 177 -17.77 8.75 -14.58
C PHE A 177 -18.45 10.11 -14.32
N GLU A 178 -18.50 10.58 -13.08
CA GLU A 178 -19.01 11.87 -12.68
C GLU A 178 -18.10 13.02 -13.13
N LEU A 179 -18.40 13.59 -14.29
CA LEU A 179 -17.60 14.70 -14.82
C LEU A 179 -18.45 15.82 -15.40
N VAL A 180 -17.89 17.04 -15.33
CA VAL A 180 -18.47 18.22 -15.97
C VAL A 180 -17.68 18.55 -17.22
N SER A 181 -18.38 18.57 -18.36
CA SER A 181 -17.80 18.91 -19.66
C SER A 181 -18.51 20.09 -20.34
N ILE A 182 -17.74 20.86 -21.13
CA ILE A 182 -18.24 22.05 -21.85
C ILE A 182 -17.66 22.12 -23.27
N ARG A 183 -18.30 22.92 -24.13
CA ARG A 183 -17.81 23.21 -25.49
C ARG A 183 -16.86 24.41 -25.51
N ALA A 184 -15.90 24.39 -26.43
CA ALA A 184 -14.84 25.41 -26.53
C ALA A 184 -15.32 26.77 -27.08
N ASP A 185 -16.41 26.78 -27.84
CA ASP A 185 -16.99 27.96 -28.52
C ASP A 185 -17.98 28.76 -27.65
N VAL A 186 -18.06 28.43 -26.36
CA VAL A 186 -18.96 29.05 -25.39
C VAL A 186 -18.23 30.16 -24.61
N ALA A 187 -18.95 31.22 -24.24
CA ALA A 187 -18.40 32.31 -23.42
C ALA A 187 -18.30 31.91 -21.93
N CYS A 188 -17.30 32.43 -21.22
CA CYS A 188 -17.06 32.17 -19.80
C CYS A 188 -18.28 32.48 -18.92
N GLU A 189 -19.07 33.52 -19.21
CA GLU A 189 -20.30 33.83 -18.46
C GLU A 189 -21.33 32.69 -18.52
N VAL A 190 -21.47 32.06 -19.70
CA VAL A 190 -22.42 30.96 -19.92
C VAL A 190 -21.98 29.73 -19.13
N VAL A 191 -20.69 29.43 -19.10
CA VAL A 191 -20.12 28.35 -18.29
C VAL A 191 -20.40 28.59 -16.81
N LEU A 192 -20.11 29.79 -16.28
CA LEU A 192 -20.40 30.14 -14.88
C LEU A 192 -21.90 29.99 -14.54
N ARG A 193 -22.78 30.36 -15.47
CA ARG A 193 -24.23 30.20 -15.29
C ARG A 193 -24.65 28.73 -15.33
N TYR A 194 -24.03 27.92 -16.18
CA TYR A 194 -24.25 26.48 -16.26
C TYR A 194 -23.84 25.78 -14.96
N LEU A 195 -22.64 26.07 -14.43
CA LEU A 195 -22.16 25.49 -13.18
C LEU A 195 -23.05 25.84 -11.97
N ARG A 196 -23.64 27.03 -11.94
CA ARG A 196 -24.58 27.44 -10.88
C ARG A 196 -25.92 26.72 -10.89
N ARG A 197 -26.18 25.84 -11.86
CA ARG A 197 -27.41 25.03 -11.92
C ARG A 197 -27.28 23.72 -11.14
N PHE A 198 -26.06 23.32 -10.80
CA PHE A 198 -25.81 22.15 -9.97
C PHE A 198 -25.95 22.55 -8.50
N ASP A 199 -26.47 21.62 -7.69
CA ASP A 199 -26.55 21.80 -6.23
C ASP A 199 -25.15 21.69 -5.60
N SER A 200 -24.33 20.76 -6.10
CA SER A 200 -22.90 20.59 -5.84
C SER A 200 -22.18 20.21 -7.16
N LEU A 201 -20.88 20.46 -7.24
CA LEU A 201 -20.05 19.89 -8.31
C LEU A 201 -19.52 18.54 -7.81
N PRO A 202 -19.17 17.60 -8.72
CA PRO A 202 -18.51 16.36 -8.34
C PRO A 202 -17.29 16.62 -7.46
N ASP A 203 -16.96 15.69 -6.58
CA ASP A 203 -15.88 15.88 -5.64
C ASP A 203 -14.53 16.04 -6.35
N HIS A 204 -13.60 16.75 -5.70
CA HIS A 204 -12.28 17.07 -6.27
C HIS A 204 -12.30 17.87 -7.60
N THR A 205 -13.44 18.46 -7.99
CA THR A 205 -13.54 19.27 -9.22
C THR A 205 -12.70 20.56 -9.15
N ASP A 206 -11.48 20.54 -9.73
CA ASP A 206 -10.56 21.69 -9.83
C ASP A 206 -10.52 22.33 -11.24
N LYS A 207 -11.00 21.59 -12.24
CA LYS A 207 -11.01 21.97 -13.66
C LYS A 207 -12.23 21.35 -14.36
N ILE A 208 -12.61 21.94 -15.49
CA ILE A 208 -13.73 21.47 -16.32
C ILE A 208 -13.16 20.96 -17.63
N PHE A 209 -13.63 19.81 -18.11
CA PHE A 209 -13.16 19.23 -19.36
C PHE A 209 -13.78 19.94 -20.56
N VAL A 210 -12.99 20.23 -21.59
CA VAL A 210 -13.45 20.88 -22.81
C VAL A 210 -13.45 19.88 -23.96
N VAL A 211 -14.61 19.67 -24.58
CA VAL A 211 -14.83 18.66 -25.62
C VAL A 211 -15.45 19.26 -26.89
N ASP A 212 -15.27 18.59 -28.03
CA ASP A 212 -15.92 18.94 -29.30
C ASP A 212 -17.27 18.21 -29.48
N GLU A 213 -17.97 18.44 -30.59
CA GLU A 213 -19.28 17.82 -30.89
C GLU A 213 -19.31 16.28 -30.86
N ASN A 214 -18.16 15.61 -30.95
CA ASN A 214 -18.02 14.14 -30.91
C ASN A 214 -17.42 13.64 -29.58
N ASP A 215 -17.41 14.51 -28.57
CA ASP A 215 -16.88 14.29 -27.22
C ASP A 215 -15.36 14.05 -27.16
N VAL A 216 -14.65 14.49 -28.20
CA VAL A 216 -13.19 14.44 -28.24
C VAL A 216 -12.60 15.54 -27.36
N LEU A 217 -11.73 15.14 -26.43
CA LEU A 217 -11.06 16.05 -25.50
C LEU A 217 -10.17 17.06 -26.23
N GLN A 218 -10.46 18.36 -26.04
CA GLN A 218 -9.74 19.49 -26.61
C GLN A 218 -8.80 20.19 -25.61
N GLY A 219 -9.11 20.10 -24.32
CA GLY A 219 -8.37 20.78 -23.26
C GLY A 219 -9.11 20.76 -21.92
N VAL A 220 -8.61 21.54 -20.97
CA VAL A 220 -9.22 21.74 -19.64
C VAL A 220 -9.29 23.20 -19.29
N LEU A 221 -10.33 23.60 -18.55
CA LEU A 221 -10.50 24.94 -18.02
C LEU A 221 -10.44 24.91 -16.49
N PRO A 222 -9.31 25.30 -15.87
CA PRO A 222 -9.23 25.39 -14.41
C PRO A 222 -10.25 26.39 -13.87
N ILE A 223 -10.97 26.02 -12.81
CA ILE A 223 -12.03 26.86 -12.21
C ILE A 223 -11.43 28.19 -11.74
N ARG A 224 -10.24 28.13 -11.12
CA ARG A 224 -9.48 29.33 -10.73
C ARG A 224 -9.25 30.32 -11.87
N LYS A 225 -9.11 29.82 -13.10
CA LYS A 225 -8.91 30.65 -14.30
C LYS A 225 -10.24 31.19 -14.82
N LEU A 226 -11.30 30.36 -14.81
CA LEU A 226 -12.66 30.77 -15.17
C LEU A 226 -13.17 31.92 -14.28
N LEU A 227 -12.87 31.89 -12.98
CA LEU A 227 -13.33 32.91 -12.02
C LEU A 227 -12.76 34.32 -12.26
N VAL A 228 -11.60 34.42 -12.90
CA VAL A 228 -10.89 35.70 -13.14
C VAL A 228 -10.87 36.11 -14.61
N ALA A 229 -11.38 35.25 -15.50
CA ALA A 229 -11.47 35.53 -16.92
C ALA A 229 -12.52 36.62 -17.22
N ASP A 230 -12.39 37.29 -18.38
CA ASP A 230 -13.44 38.17 -18.86
C ASP A 230 -14.70 37.33 -19.15
N PRO A 231 -15.88 37.67 -18.62
CA PRO A 231 -17.11 36.92 -18.90
C PRO A 231 -17.44 36.80 -20.40
N GLU A 232 -16.98 37.75 -21.22
CA GLU A 232 -17.19 37.76 -22.67
C GLU A 232 -16.16 36.91 -23.45
N ASP A 233 -15.05 36.49 -22.82
CA ASP A 233 -14.05 35.64 -23.46
C ASP A 233 -14.61 34.24 -23.75
N LEU A 234 -14.20 33.68 -24.89
CA LEU A 234 -14.50 32.29 -25.25
C LEU A 234 -13.60 31.31 -24.50
N VAL A 235 -14.16 30.16 -24.13
CA VAL A 235 -13.45 29.05 -23.47
C VAL A 235 -12.19 28.65 -24.23
N GLU A 236 -12.23 28.58 -25.56
CA GLU A 236 -11.09 28.21 -26.41
C GLU A 236 -9.83 29.09 -26.19
N ASN A 237 -10.02 30.35 -25.79
CA ASN A 237 -8.93 31.31 -25.57
C ASN A 237 -8.36 31.20 -24.16
N VAL A 238 -9.15 30.68 -23.22
CA VAL A 238 -8.83 30.62 -21.79
C VAL A 238 -8.41 29.20 -21.38
N MET A 239 -8.83 28.16 -22.08
CA MET A 239 -8.50 26.77 -21.74
C MET A 239 -7.00 26.44 -21.89
N ALA A 240 -6.54 25.45 -21.12
CA ALA A 240 -5.25 24.81 -21.33
C ALA A 240 -5.41 23.64 -22.30
N LYS A 241 -4.60 23.62 -23.37
CA LYS A 241 -4.64 22.58 -24.42
C LYS A 241 -3.67 21.43 -24.19
N ASP A 242 -2.60 21.70 -23.45
CA ASP A 242 -1.63 20.69 -23.06
C ASP A 242 -2.07 20.13 -21.71
N VAL A 243 -2.54 18.89 -21.71
CA VAL A 243 -3.16 18.24 -20.57
C VAL A 243 -2.58 16.84 -20.45
N VAL A 244 -2.18 16.47 -19.23
CA VAL A 244 -1.96 15.06 -18.87
C VAL A 244 -3.31 14.37 -19.00
N ARG A 245 -3.33 13.23 -19.70
CA ARG A 245 -4.50 12.40 -19.90
C ARG A 245 -4.06 10.95 -19.86
N PHE A 246 -4.96 10.09 -19.44
CA PHE A 246 -4.74 8.65 -19.37
C PHE A 246 -5.69 7.94 -20.33
N ARG A 247 -5.33 6.73 -20.70
CA ARG A 247 -6.21 5.75 -21.33
C ARG A 247 -6.72 4.80 -20.25
N ALA A 248 -7.85 4.17 -20.52
CA ALA A 248 -8.39 3.20 -19.58
C ALA A 248 -7.46 1.98 -19.40
N GLU A 249 -6.66 1.63 -20.40
CA GLU A 249 -5.70 0.52 -20.34
C GLU A 249 -4.30 0.93 -19.85
N ASP A 250 -4.10 2.21 -19.48
CA ASP A 250 -2.84 2.64 -18.88
C ASP A 250 -2.72 2.04 -17.46
N ASP A 251 -1.48 1.82 -17.04
CA ASP A 251 -1.15 1.26 -15.72
C ASP A 251 -1.46 2.27 -14.61
N VAL A 252 -2.13 1.81 -13.56
CA VAL A 252 -2.61 2.66 -12.46
C VAL A 252 -1.46 3.19 -11.61
N GLU A 253 -0.38 2.42 -11.42
CA GLU A 253 0.81 2.88 -10.68
C GLU A 253 1.53 4.00 -11.44
N GLU A 254 1.65 3.86 -12.78
CA GLU A 254 2.21 4.92 -13.62
C GLU A 254 1.36 6.19 -13.58
N ALA A 255 0.03 6.06 -13.51
CA ALA A 255 -0.88 7.18 -13.34
C ALA A 255 -0.68 7.86 -11.98
N ALA A 256 -0.61 7.09 -10.89
CA ALA A 256 -0.37 7.60 -9.55
C ALA A 256 0.95 8.38 -9.44
N GLN A 257 2.03 7.85 -10.04
CA GLN A 257 3.31 8.57 -10.14
C GLN A 257 3.20 9.88 -10.92
N ALA A 258 2.35 9.94 -11.94
CA ALA A 258 2.11 11.16 -12.69
C ALA A 258 1.29 12.17 -11.88
N PHE A 259 0.31 11.73 -11.08
CA PHE A 259 -0.42 12.57 -10.13
C PHE A 259 0.52 13.23 -9.12
N GLU A 260 1.40 12.44 -8.49
CA GLU A 260 2.41 12.95 -7.55
C GLU A 260 3.38 13.93 -8.25
N ARG A 261 3.89 13.57 -9.43
CA ARG A 261 4.93 14.36 -10.13
C ARG A 261 4.41 15.69 -10.67
N TYR A 262 3.15 15.74 -11.10
CA TYR A 262 2.56 16.90 -11.76
C TYR A 262 1.56 17.65 -10.86
N ASP A 263 1.47 17.31 -9.58
CA ASP A 263 0.54 17.89 -8.61
C ASP A 263 -0.91 17.90 -9.14
N LEU A 264 -1.35 16.77 -9.71
CA LEU A 264 -2.69 16.66 -10.29
C LEU A 264 -3.73 16.44 -9.18
N VAL A 265 -4.87 17.12 -9.31
CA VAL A 265 -6.06 16.86 -8.47
C VAL A 265 -7.04 15.94 -9.21
N THR A 266 -7.11 16.08 -10.54
CA THR A 266 -7.91 15.22 -11.41
C THR A 266 -7.24 15.09 -12.78
N ALA A 267 -7.53 14.02 -13.52
CA ALA A 267 -7.06 13.85 -14.89
C ALA A 267 -8.16 13.21 -15.77
N PRO A 268 -8.27 13.58 -17.05
CA PRO A 268 -9.23 12.96 -17.96
C PRO A 268 -8.76 11.58 -18.42
N VAL A 269 -9.69 10.63 -18.48
CA VAL A 269 -9.52 9.33 -19.12
C VAL A 269 -10.16 9.35 -20.50
N VAL A 270 -9.42 8.88 -21.51
CA VAL A 270 -9.87 8.89 -22.90
C VAL A 270 -9.80 7.51 -23.57
N ASP A 271 -10.73 7.26 -24.49
CA ASP A 271 -10.71 6.07 -25.34
C ASP A 271 -9.64 6.15 -26.46
N GLU A 272 -9.53 5.09 -27.28
CA GLU A 272 -8.65 5.05 -28.45
C GLU A 272 -8.89 6.21 -29.45
N ASN A 273 -10.12 6.73 -29.53
CA ASN A 273 -10.53 7.83 -30.39
C ASN A 273 -10.31 9.21 -29.73
N LYS A 274 -9.76 9.26 -28.51
CA LYS A 274 -9.57 10.45 -27.66
C LYS A 274 -10.87 11.07 -27.17
N LYS A 275 -11.96 10.30 -27.15
CA LYS A 275 -13.20 10.71 -26.49
C LYS A 275 -13.02 10.67 -24.99
N LEU A 276 -13.51 11.68 -24.30
CA LEU A 276 -13.56 11.70 -22.85
C LEU A 276 -14.57 10.65 -22.39
N ILE A 277 -14.12 9.66 -21.62
CA ILE A 277 -14.97 8.56 -21.12
C ILE A 277 -15.10 8.57 -19.59
N GLY A 278 -14.19 9.23 -18.89
CA GLY A 278 -14.18 9.31 -17.43
C GLY A 278 -13.10 10.28 -16.95
N ARG A 279 -12.87 10.29 -15.64
CA ARG A 279 -11.78 10.99 -14.97
C ARG A 279 -11.17 10.09 -13.90
N VAL A 280 -10.00 10.49 -13.43
CA VAL A 280 -9.38 9.95 -12.20
C VAL A 280 -9.19 11.12 -11.25
N THR A 281 -9.39 10.88 -9.98
CA THR A 281 -9.26 11.85 -8.89
C THR A 281 -8.00 11.58 -8.06
N VAL A 282 -7.71 12.43 -7.07
CA VAL A 282 -6.44 12.36 -6.33
C VAL A 282 -6.53 11.46 -5.10
N ASP A 283 -7.71 11.39 -4.51
CA ASP A 283 -8.20 10.44 -3.52
C ASP A 283 -7.91 9.00 -3.94
N GLU A 284 -8.47 8.53 -5.06
CA GLU A 284 -8.14 7.24 -5.67
C GLU A 284 -6.62 7.00 -5.82
N MET A 285 -5.89 8.02 -6.27
CA MET A 285 -4.43 7.91 -6.46
C MET A 285 -3.67 7.86 -5.14
N VAL A 286 -4.20 8.42 -4.06
CA VAL A 286 -3.60 8.33 -2.73
C VAL A 286 -3.74 6.92 -2.19
N ASP A 287 -4.88 6.27 -2.41
CA ASP A 287 -5.08 4.88 -2.00
C ASP A 287 -4.22 3.92 -2.79
N VAL A 288 -4.15 4.06 -4.12
CA VAL A 288 -3.21 3.29 -4.95
C VAL A 288 -1.77 3.45 -4.46
N ILE A 289 -1.31 4.67 -4.13
CA ILE A 289 0.06 4.89 -3.61
C ILE A 289 0.27 4.17 -2.26
N ARG A 290 -0.74 4.18 -1.39
CA ARG A 290 -0.67 3.57 -0.06
C ARG A 290 -0.66 2.05 -0.17
N GLU A 291 -1.61 1.48 -0.89
CA GLU A 291 -1.77 0.04 -1.09
C GLU A 291 -0.54 -0.56 -1.76
N GLU A 292 -0.05 0.05 -2.85
CA GLU A 292 1.18 -0.40 -3.51
C GLU A 292 2.39 -0.34 -2.57
N SER A 293 2.50 0.70 -1.75
CA SER A 293 3.59 0.78 -0.78
C SER A 293 3.48 -0.28 0.31
N GLU A 294 2.28 -0.68 0.72
CA GLU A 294 2.03 -1.71 1.71
C GLU A 294 2.28 -3.11 1.12
N ALA A 295 1.76 -3.36 -0.08
CA ALA A 295 2.01 -4.53 -0.91
C ALA A 295 3.52 -4.78 -1.08
N ASP A 296 4.28 -3.78 -1.52
CA ASP A 296 5.74 -3.84 -1.65
C ASP A 296 6.42 -4.26 -0.34
N MET A 297 5.99 -3.70 0.80
CA MET A 297 6.55 -4.02 2.11
C MET A 297 6.26 -5.47 2.52
N LEU A 298 5.03 -5.95 2.30
CA LEU A 298 4.61 -7.32 2.61
C LEU A 298 5.30 -8.33 1.69
N ASN A 299 5.33 -8.06 0.38
CA ASN A 299 6.00 -8.88 -0.62
C ASN A 299 7.50 -8.98 -0.37
N MET A 300 8.15 -7.89 0.05
CA MET A 300 9.54 -7.91 0.52
C MET A 300 9.76 -8.85 1.71
N ALA A 301 8.79 -8.99 2.61
CA ALA A 301 8.85 -9.89 3.76
C ALA A 301 8.43 -11.33 3.44
N GLY A 302 7.88 -11.59 2.25
CA GLY A 302 7.28 -12.88 1.88
C GLY A 302 5.95 -13.11 2.60
N LEU A 303 5.17 -12.05 2.80
CA LEU A 303 3.78 -12.08 3.24
C LEU A 303 2.87 -11.81 2.03
N GLN A 304 1.59 -12.15 2.16
CA GLN A 304 0.55 -11.81 1.17
C GLN A 304 -0.20 -10.56 1.68
N GLU A 305 -0.76 -9.77 0.75
CA GLU A 305 -1.51 -8.53 1.03
C GLU A 305 -2.78 -8.78 1.87
N GLU A 306 -3.51 -9.86 1.60
CA GLU A 306 -4.85 -10.17 2.16
C GLU A 306 -4.85 -10.73 3.61
N GLU A 307 -3.88 -10.43 4.50
CA GLU A 307 -3.84 -11.02 5.86
C GLU A 307 -4.55 -10.15 6.92
N ASP A 308 -5.78 -10.52 7.34
CA ASP A 308 -6.43 -9.94 8.54
C ASP A 308 -5.58 -10.22 9.79
N LEU A 309 -5.24 -9.17 10.55
CA LEU A 309 -4.48 -9.24 11.80
C LEU A 309 -5.11 -10.16 12.85
N PHE A 310 -6.44 -10.27 12.86
CA PHE A 310 -7.21 -11.11 13.78
C PHE A 310 -7.66 -12.44 13.15
N ALA A 311 -7.14 -12.79 11.97
CA ALA A 311 -7.43 -14.06 11.33
C ALA A 311 -7.11 -15.26 12.25
N PRO A 312 -7.86 -16.37 12.14
CA PRO A 312 -7.55 -17.59 12.86
C PRO A 312 -6.13 -18.09 12.57
N VAL A 313 -5.48 -18.68 13.58
CA VAL A 313 -4.08 -19.16 13.48
C VAL A 313 -3.83 -20.09 12.28
N LEU A 314 -4.83 -20.89 11.88
CA LEU A 314 -4.68 -21.82 10.75
C LEU A 314 -4.59 -21.08 9.40
N ASP A 315 -5.29 -19.96 9.26
CA ASP A 315 -5.30 -19.17 8.03
C ASP A 315 -3.99 -18.40 7.91
N SER A 316 -3.53 -17.76 8.99
CA SER A 316 -2.19 -17.14 9.04
C SER A 316 -1.07 -18.14 8.75
N VAL A 317 -1.19 -19.40 9.21
CA VAL A 317 -0.22 -20.45 8.89
C VAL A 317 -0.24 -20.78 7.40
N LYS A 318 -1.42 -20.88 6.78
CA LYS A 318 -1.56 -21.20 5.34
C LYS A 318 -0.92 -20.11 4.48
N ASN A 319 -1.16 -18.84 4.79
CA ASN A 319 -0.66 -17.69 4.03
C ASN A 319 0.88 -17.60 4.09
N ARG A 320 1.47 -17.95 5.25
CA ARG A 320 2.94 -17.92 5.45
C ARG A 320 3.65 -19.21 5.07
N TRP A 321 2.92 -20.32 4.96
CA TRP A 321 3.51 -21.66 4.78
C TRP A 321 4.35 -21.77 3.51
N MET A 322 3.88 -21.21 2.39
CA MET A 322 4.57 -21.32 1.10
C MET A 322 5.95 -20.69 1.17
N TRP A 323 6.04 -19.45 1.66
CA TRP A 323 7.30 -18.73 1.80
C TRP A 323 8.23 -19.35 2.85
N LEU A 324 7.69 -19.84 3.98
CA LEU A 324 8.48 -20.60 4.96
C LEU A 324 9.05 -21.89 4.36
N ALA A 325 8.29 -22.59 3.52
CA ALA A 325 8.75 -23.79 2.84
C ALA A 325 9.87 -23.47 1.82
N VAL A 326 9.75 -22.37 1.07
CA VAL A 326 10.81 -21.88 0.18
C VAL A 326 12.07 -21.55 0.97
N ASN A 327 11.96 -20.78 2.05
CA ASN A 327 13.09 -20.46 2.93
C ASN A 327 13.77 -21.72 3.47
N LEU A 328 12.98 -22.70 3.95
CA LEU A 328 13.50 -23.98 4.42
C LEU A 328 14.25 -24.75 3.32
N CYS A 329 13.73 -24.77 2.09
CA CYS A 329 14.42 -25.38 0.94
C CYS A 329 15.77 -24.72 0.69
N THR A 330 15.85 -23.39 0.80
CA THR A 330 17.11 -22.67 0.63
C THR A 330 18.10 -22.91 1.76
N ALA A 331 17.62 -23.04 3.01
CA ALA A 331 18.45 -23.43 4.15
C ALA A 331 19.07 -24.82 3.95
N PHE A 332 18.35 -25.76 3.34
CA PHE A 332 18.91 -27.06 2.97
C PHE A 332 20.05 -26.94 1.95
N LEU A 333 19.95 -26.03 0.98
CA LEU A 333 21.05 -25.78 0.02
C LEU A 333 22.30 -25.27 0.75
N ALA A 334 22.14 -24.31 1.65
CA ALA A 334 23.24 -23.80 2.47
C ALA A 334 23.86 -24.90 3.36
N SER A 335 23.04 -25.77 3.95
CA SER A 335 23.51 -26.93 4.72
C SER A 335 24.38 -27.88 3.89
N ARG A 336 24.03 -28.12 2.61
CA ARG A 336 24.86 -28.96 1.71
C ARG A 336 26.22 -28.33 1.42
N VAL A 337 26.30 -27.00 1.33
CA VAL A 337 27.57 -26.29 1.22
C VAL A 337 28.43 -26.56 2.45
N ILE A 338 27.87 -26.42 3.65
CA ILE A 338 28.60 -26.71 4.91
C ILE A 338 29.10 -28.16 4.94
N GLY A 339 28.24 -29.12 4.58
CA GLY A 339 28.58 -30.54 4.56
C GLY A 339 29.77 -30.87 3.64
N ALA A 340 29.94 -30.12 2.53
CA ALA A 340 31.09 -30.29 1.65
C ALA A 340 32.44 -29.95 2.32
N PHE A 341 32.42 -29.17 3.41
CA PHE A 341 33.61 -28.72 4.15
C PHE A 341 33.70 -29.32 5.57
N GLU A 342 32.93 -30.37 5.89
CA GLU A 342 32.94 -31.03 7.21
C GLU A 342 34.36 -31.39 7.68
N GLY A 343 35.17 -32.00 6.81
CA GLY A 343 36.55 -32.35 7.11
C GLY A 343 37.49 -31.14 7.34
N SER A 344 37.09 -29.94 6.92
CA SER A 344 37.82 -28.71 7.24
C SER A 344 37.43 -28.15 8.61
N ILE A 345 36.13 -28.22 8.93
CA ILE A 345 35.56 -27.82 10.22
C ILE A 345 36.11 -28.71 11.34
N GLU A 346 36.23 -30.02 11.12
CA GLU A 346 36.83 -30.95 12.08
C GLU A 346 38.26 -30.56 12.47
N LYS A 347 39.04 -30.04 11.52
CA LYS A 347 40.43 -29.63 11.76
C LYS A 347 40.52 -28.26 12.41
N ILE A 348 39.60 -27.36 12.09
CA ILE A 348 39.57 -25.99 12.61
C ILE A 348 38.16 -25.69 13.13
N VAL A 349 37.90 -26.13 14.37
CA VAL A 349 36.59 -25.97 15.03
C VAL A 349 36.16 -24.50 15.12
N ALA A 350 37.13 -23.57 15.18
CA ALA A 350 36.87 -22.13 15.16
C ALA A 350 36.05 -21.65 13.95
N LEU A 351 36.14 -22.34 12.81
CA LEU A 351 35.36 -22.00 11.61
C LEU A 351 33.86 -22.12 11.85
N ALA A 352 33.41 -23.11 12.64
CA ALA A 352 31.99 -23.29 12.95
C ALA A 352 31.43 -22.10 13.77
N ALA A 353 32.23 -21.52 14.66
CA ALA A 353 31.80 -20.38 15.48
C ALA A 353 31.81 -19.04 14.71
N LEU A 354 32.70 -18.89 13.72
CA LEU A 354 32.82 -17.67 12.92
C LEU A 354 31.86 -17.62 11.73
N MET A 355 31.44 -18.79 11.23
CA MET A 355 30.60 -18.92 10.05
C MET A 355 29.28 -18.11 10.10
N PRO A 356 28.49 -18.13 11.20
CA PRO A 356 27.24 -17.36 11.26
C PRO A 356 27.46 -15.85 11.15
N ILE A 357 28.62 -15.34 11.56
CA ILE A 357 28.93 -13.90 11.51
C ILE A 357 29.09 -13.45 10.06
N VAL A 358 29.75 -14.26 9.23
CA VAL A 358 29.96 -13.96 7.81
C VAL A 358 28.64 -13.89 7.06
N ALA A 359 27.82 -14.93 7.25
CA ALA A 359 26.51 -15.03 6.62
C ALA A 359 25.58 -13.90 7.09
N GLY A 360 25.47 -13.67 8.41
CA GLY A 360 24.58 -12.66 8.96
C GLY A 360 24.90 -11.23 8.50
N ILE A 361 26.17 -10.83 8.45
CA ILE A 361 26.53 -9.49 7.95
C ILE A 361 26.31 -9.39 6.44
N GLY A 362 26.56 -10.46 5.69
CA GLY A 362 26.28 -10.52 4.25
C GLY A 362 24.78 -10.36 3.96
N GLY A 363 23.93 -11.13 4.64
CA GLY A 363 22.48 -11.07 4.51
C GLY A 363 21.93 -9.69 4.85
N ASN A 364 22.35 -9.10 5.98
CA ASN A 364 21.91 -7.75 6.37
C ASN A 364 22.32 -6.67 5.35
N SER A 365 23.56 -6.72 4.84
CA SER A 365 24.00 -5.78 3.81
C SER A 365 23.29 -5.99 2.48
N GLY A 366 22.98 -7.25 2.14
CA GLY A 366 22.19 -7.61 0.97
C GLY A 366 20.77 -7.05 1.06
N ASN A 367 20.11 -7.24 2.20
CA ASN A 367 18.77 -6.69 2.48
C ASN A 367 18.77 -5.15 2.40
N GLN A 368 19.78 -4.47 2.94
CA GLN A 368 19.86 -3.00 2.79
C GLN A 368 19.97 -2.57 1.32
N THR A 369 20.76 -3.33 0.53
CA THR A 369 20.89 -3.06 -0.90
C THR A 369 19.54 -3.30 -1.59
N ILE A 370 18.90 -4.44 -1.36
CA ILE A 370 17.66 -4.81 -2.04
C ILE A 370 16.52 -3.83 -1.74
N THR A 371 16.35 -3.41 -0.48
CA THR A 371 15.33 -2.42 -0.10
C THR A 371 15.54 -1.08 -0.81
N MET A 372 16.78 -0.60 -0.90
CA MET A 372 17.05 0.64 -1.63
C MET A 372 16.80 0.50 -3.14
N ILE A 373 17.07 -0.68 -3.72
CA ILE A 373 16.88 -0.93 -5.15
C ILE A 373 15.40 -1.06 -5.49
N VAL A 374 14.64 -1.90 -4.78
CA VAL A 374 13.19 -2.08 -4.97
C VAL A 374 12.48 -0.74 -4.88
N ARG A 375 12.73 0.04 -3.82
CA ARG A 375 12.16 1.39 -3.68
C ARG A 375 12.52 2.32 -4.85
N ALA A 376 13.76 2.29 -5.33
CA ALA A 376 14.17 3.13 -6.45
C ALA A 376 13.51 2.70 -7.78
N MET A 377 13.14 1.42 -7.90
CA MET A 377 12.39 0.88 -9.03
C MET A 377 10.92 1.29 -8.94
N ALA A 378 10.28 1.08 -7.79
CA ALA A 378 8.90 1.49 -7.53
C ALA A 378 8.67 3.00 -7.76
N MET A 379 9.65 3.85 -7.41
CA MET A 379 9.58 5.30 -7.67
C MET A 379 9.90 5.71 -9.13
N GLY A 380 10.07 4.76 -10.06
CA GLY A 380 10.45 5.03 -11.45
C GLY A 380 11.83 5.70 -11.62
N GLN A 381 12.69 5.69 -10.59
CA GLN A 381 13.98 6.38 -10.61
C GLN A 381 15.06 5.56 -11.32
N LEU A 382 14.86 4.25 -11.46
CA LEU A 382 15.86 3.31 -11.92
C LEU A 382 15.56 2.85 -13.34
N THR A 383 16.34 3.33 -14.31
CA THR A 383 16.29 2.83 -15.69
C THR A 383 17.36 1.76 -15.92
N GLY A 384 17.16 0.85 -16.89
CA GLY A 384 18.12 -0.23 -17.18
C GLY A 384 19.57 0.24 -17.44
N MET A 385 19.78 1.45 -17.97
CA MET A 385 21.12 2.03 -18.15
C MET A 385 21.75 2.55 -16.83
N GLN A 386 20.93 2.89 -15.84
CA GLN A 386 21.36 3.32 -14.51
C GLN A 386 21.71 2.13 -13.60
N ALA A 387 21.09 0.96 -13.80
CA ALA A 387 21.38 -0.26 -13.06
C ALA A 387 22.89 -0.60 -13.02
N GLY A 388 23.59 -0.47 -14.15
CA GLY A 388 25.04 -0.72 -14.22
C GLY A 388 25.90 0.32 -13.47
N ARG A 389 25.46 1.57 -13.36
CA ARG A 389 26.14 2.59 -12.54
C ARG A 389 25.91 2.34 -11.06
N LEU A 390 24.69 1.95 -10.72
CA LEU A 390 24.30 1.65 -9.35
C LEU A 390 25.02 0.42 -8.82
N LEU A 391 25.11 -0.66 -9.62
CA LEU A 391 25.93 -1.82 -9.28
C LEU A 391 27.38 -1.45 -8.97
N LYS A 392 28.00 -0.57 -9.77
CA LYS A 392 29.37 -0.10 -9.51
C LYS A 392 29.48 0.69 -8.21
N LYS A 393 28.50 1.54 -7.91
CA LYS A 393 28.43 2.29 -6.65
C LYS A 393 28.32 1.32 -5.47
N GLU A 394 27.40 0.37 -5.50
CA GLU A 394 27.15 -0.55 -4.39
C GLU A 394 28.30 -1.55 -4.20
N VAL A 395 28.94 -2.01 -5.28
CA VAL A 395 30.20 -2.78 -5.20
C VAL A 395 31.30 -1.95 -4.51
N GLY A 396 31.37 -0.64 -4.78
CA GLY A 396 32.30 0.26 -4.10
C GLY A 396 32.01 0.39 -2.60
N VAL A 397 30.75 0.56 -2.23
CA VAL A 397 30.29 0.63 -0.82
C VAL A 397 30.61 -0.69 -0.10
N ALA A 398 30.28 -1.82 -0.72
CA ALA A 398 30.55 -3.16 -0.18
C ALA A 398 32.04 -3.44 -0.02
N LEU A 399 32.89 -2.98 -0.94
CA LEU A 399 34.34 -3.13 -0.83
C LEU A 399 34.89 -2.38 0.39
N VAL A 400 34.47 -1.11 0.57
CA VAL A 400 34.92 -0.28 1.71
C VAL A 400 34.44 -0.89 3.02
N ASN A 401 33.15 -1.23 3.13
CA ASN A 401 32.59 -1.88 4.32
C ASN A 401 33.25 -3.24 4.58
N GLY A 402 33.52 -4.02 3.54
CA GLY A 402 34.17 -5.31 3.61
C GLY A 402 35.58 -5.24 4.17
N ILE A 403 36.37 -4.25 3.76
CA ILE A 403 37.72 -4.04 4.29
C ILE A 403 37.66 -3.58 5.76
N ILE A 404 36.79 -2.62 6.08
CA ILE A 404 36.69 -2.06 7.44
C ILE A 404 36.22 -3.14 8.43
N TRP A 405 35.03 -3.70 8.20
CA TRP A 405 34.44 -4.70 9.09
C TRP A 405 35.17 -6.04 9.02
N GLY A 406 35.69 -6.41 7.85
CA GLY A 406 36.58 -7.56 7.70
C GLY A 406 37.84 -7.42 8.56
N THR A 407 38.49 -6.25 8.57
CA THR A 407 39.67 -6.00 9.41
C THR A 407 39.34 -6.07 10.90
N VAL A 408 38.22 -5.47 11.32
CA VAL A 408 37.73 -5.56 12.71
C VAL A 408 37.51 -7.02 13.10
N MET A 409 36.75 -7.77 12.31
CA MET A 409 36.45 -9.18 12.59
C MET A 409 37.68 -10.08 12.47
N GLY A 410 38.61 -9.78 11.57
CA GLY A 410 39.88 -10.48 11.44
C GLY A 410 40.78 -10.27 12.65
N ALA A 411 40.83 -9.05 13.19
CA ALA A 411 41.55 -8.75 14.43
C ALA A 411 40.91 -9.48 15.62
N VAL A 412 39.57 -9.45 15.75
CA VAL A 412 38.84 -10.18 16.79
C VAL A 412 39.09 -11.69 16.68
N SER A 413 39.01 -12.26 15.49
CA SER A 413 39.25 -13.69 15.25
C SER A 413 40.69 -14.09 15.56
N TRP A 414 41.66 -13.24 15.22
CA TRP A 414 43.05 -13.44 15.60
C TRP A 414 43.26 -13.41 17.12
N LEU A 415 42.63 -12.45 17.82
CA LEU A 415 42.72 -12.34 19.28
C LEU A 415 42.05 -13.52 20.00
N LEU A 416 40.93 -14.01 19.49
CA LEU A 416 40.17 -15.11 20.09
C LEU A 416 40.85 -16.48 19.88
N TYR A 417 41.36 -16.73 18.68
CA TYR A 417 41.85 -18.06 18.30
C TYR A 417 43.38 -18.15 18.18
N GLY A 418 44.10 -17.04 18.38
CA GLY A 418 45.57 -16.98 18.36
C GLY A 418 46.22 -17.23 17.00
N SER A 419 45.43 -17.38 15.92
CA SER A 419 45.89 -17.69 14.58
C SER A 419 45.74 -16.50 13.64
N LEU A 420 46.86 -15.97 13.16
CA LEU A 420 46.87 -14.90 12.16
C LEU A 420 46.21 -15.35 10.85
N GLY A 421 46.34 -16.63 10.50
CA GLY A 421 45.71 -17.20 9.30
C GLY A 421 44.18 -17.12 9.34
N ILE A 422 43.58 -17.44 10.48
CA ILE A 422 42.11 -17.32 10.68
C ILE A 422 41.69 -15.85 10.53
N GLY A 423 42.46 -14.92 11.11
CA GLY A 423 42.21 -13.48 10.96
C GLY A 423 42.25 -12.99 9.51
N LEU A 424 43.24 -13.43 8.72
CA LEU A 424 43.35 -13.05 7.31
C LEU A 424 42.23 -13.65 6.45
N VAL A 425 41.88 -14.93 6.68
CA VAL A 425 40.75 -15.58 6.01
C VAL A 425 39.45 -14.84 6.34
N MET A 426 39.27 -14.40 7.58
CA MET A 426 38.11 -13.63 7.98
C MET A 426 38.00 -12.30 7.21
N ILE A 427 39.10 -11.55 7.06
CA ILE A 427 39.11 -10.30 6.28
C ILE A 427 38.67 -10.57 4.83
N ALA A 428 39.29 -11.56 4.19
CA ALA A 428 39.01 -11.90 2.80
C ALA A 428 37.56 -12.38 2.62
N ALA A 429 37.08 -13.25 3.51
CA ALA A 429 35.74 -13.80 3.44
C ALA A 429 34.67 -12.74 3.65
N MET A 430 34.82 -11.85 4.63
CA MET A 430 33.90 -10.73 4.83
C MET A 430 33.83 -9.84 3.61
N THR A 431 34.99 -9.49 3.05
CA THR A 431 35.07 -8.62 1.88
C THR A 431 34.37 -9.25 0.67
N LEU A 432 34.66 -10.52 0.39
CA LEU A 432 34.06 -11.22 -0.75
C LEU A 432 32.57 -11.50 -0.54
N ASN A 433 32.13 -11.80 0.68
CA ASN A 433 30.71 -12.03 0.95
C ASN A 433 29.89 -10.73 0.83
N LEU A 434 30.41 -9.59 1.30
CA LEU A 434 29.76 -8.29 1.12
C LEU A 434 29.68 -7.88 -0.36
N LEU A 435 30.73 -8.17 -1.15
CA LEU A 435 30.70 -7.96 -2.60
C LEU A 435 29.65 -8.84 -3.30
N LEU A 436 29.53 -10.11 -2.88
CA LEU A 436 28.48 -11.00 -3.36
C LEU A 436 27.10 -10.44 -3.00
N ALA A 437 26.89 -10.06 -1.74
CA ALA A 437 25.62 -9.51 -1.25
C ALA A 437 25.19 -8.26 -2.02
N ALA A 438 26.08 -7.30 -2.24
CA ALA A 438 25.77 -6.10 -3.03
C ALA A 438 25.49 -6.41 -4.50
N THR A 439 26.21 -7.38 -5.09
CA THR A 439 25.97 -7.77 -6.49
C THR A 439 24.60 -8.41 -6.64
N VAL A 440 24.26 -9.35 -5.75
CA VAL A 440 23.00 -10.08 -5.78
C VAL A 440 21.83 -9.18 -5.40
N GLY A 441 22.01 -8.28 -4.42
CA GLY A 441 20.98 -7.32 -4.01
C GLY A 441 20.59 -6.31 -5.09
N VAL A 442 21.45 -6.05 -6.07
CA VAL A 442 21.09 -5.26 -7.27
C VAL A 442 20.55 -6.14 -8.39
N LEU A 443 21.12 -7.33 -8.59
CA LEU A 443 20.74 -8.19 -9.71
C LEU A 443 19.40 -8.90 -9.54
N ILE A 444 19.00 -9.30 -8.33
CA ILE A 444 17.73 -10.00 -8.11
C ILE A 444 16.54 -9.14 -8.57
N PRO A 445 16.33 -7.91 -8.05
CA PRO A 445 15.18 -7.09 -8.44
C PRO A 445 15.16 -6.76 -9.95
N VAL A 446 16.32 -6.37 -10.50
CA VAL A 446 16.46 -6.03 -11.92
C VAL A 446 16.18 -7.22 -12.85
N VAL A 447 16.52 -8.43 -12.43
CA VAL A 447 16.20 -9.64 -13.20
C VAL A 447 14.72 -9.99 -13.10
N MET A 448 14.10 -9.80 -11.94
CA MET A 448 12.66 -10.04 -11.74
C MET A 448 11.81 -9.10 -12.61
N GLU A 449 12.08 -7.79 -12.58
CA GLU A 449 11.45 -6.79 -13.44
C GLU A 449 11.56 -7.16 -14.92
N LYS A 450 12.75 -7.59 -15.35
CA LYS A 450 12.99 -7.99 -16.74
C LYS A 450 12.16 -9.21 -17.18
N PHE A 451 11.74 -10.05 -16.24
CA PHE A 451 10.83 -11.16 -16.49
C PHE A 451 9.35 -10.80 -16.32
N GLY A 452 9.03 -9.52 -16.07
CA GLY A 452 7.66 -9.06 -15.83
C GLY A 452 7.09 -9.59 -14.52
N ARG A 453 7.94 -9.69 -13.48
CA ARG A 453 7.52 -10.06 -12.12
C ARG A 453 7.85 -8.91 -11.18
N ASP A 454 7.01 -8.72 -10.18
CA ASP A 454 7.25 -7.72 -9.14
C ASP A 454 8.66 -7.94 -8.50
N PRO A 455 9.53 -6.91 -8.52
CA PRO A 455 10.85 -6.93 -7.88
C PRO A 455 10.83 -7.12 -6.35
N ALA A 456 9.76 -6.79 -5.64
CA ALA A 456 9.65 -6.94 -4.19
C ALA A 456 9.42 -8.40 -3.77
N LEU A 457 8.64 -9.16 -4.54
CA LEU A 457 8.24 -10.56 -4.26
C LEU A 457 9.38 -11.48 -3.77
N GLY A 458 9.42 -11.75 -2.47
CA GLY A 458 10.32 -12.72 -1.85
C GLY A 458 11.81 -12.39 -1.99
N SER A 459 12.13 -11.15 -2.36
CA SER A 459 13.48 -10.68 -2.63
C SER A 459 14.42 -10.88 -1.43
N SER A 460 13.93 -10.65 -0.21
CA SER A 460 14.68 -10.84 1.05
C SER A 460 15.05 -12.31 1.34
N VAL A 461 14.17 -13.25 0.98
CA VAL A 461 14.40 -14.69 1.15
C VAL A 461 15.45 -15.18 0.15
N LEU A 462 15.34 -14.74 -1.11
CA LEU A 462 16.30 -15.08 -2.15
C LEU A 462 17.70 -14.54 -1.88
N ILE A 463 17.83 -13.29 -1.41
CA ILE A 463 19.14 -12.75 -1.02
C ILE A 463 19.73 -13.52 0.15
N THR A 464 18.94 -13.82 1.18
CA THR A 464 19.41 -14.59 2.35
C THR A 464 19.92 -15.97 1.93
N ALA A 465 19.18 -16.66 1.06
CA ALA A 465 19.59 -17.95 0.50
C ALA A 465 20.96 -17.89 -0.19
N VAL A 466 21.18 -16.86 -1.01
CA VAL A 466 22.43 -16.69 -1.75
C VAL A 466 23.57 -16.24 -0.84
N THR A 467 23.33 -15.35 0.12
CA THR A 467 24.36 -14.87 1.05
C THR A 467 24.75 -15.92 2.08
N ASP A 468 23.84 -16.79 2.50
CA ASP A 468 24.14 -17.89 3.40
C ASP A 468 24.96 -18.96 2.68
N SER A 469 24.43 -19.49 1.57
CA SER A 469 25.14 -20.52 0.79
C SER A 469 26.47 -20.02 0.23
N GLY A 470 26.48 -18.82 -0.35
CA GLY A 470 27.68 -18.17 -0.89
C GLY A 470 28.66 -17.75 0.19
N GLY A 471 28.18 -17.21 1.31
CA GLY A 471 29.02 -16.82 2.44
C GLY A 471 29.73 -18.01 3.09
N PHE A 472 29.02 -19.13 3.28
CA PHE A 472 29.63 -20.37 3.76
C PHE A 472 30.64 -20.92 2.77
N LEU A 473 30.32 -20.94 1.47
CA LEU A 473 31.22 -21.38 0.41
C LEU A 473 32.51 -20.55 0.40
N ILE A 474 32.39 -19.22 0.45
CA ILE A 474 33.53 -18.29 0.44
C ILE A 474 34.38 -18.49 1.69
N PHE A 475 33.77 -18.46 2.88
CA PHE A 475 34.51 -18.54 4.14
C PHE A 475 35.21 -19.89 4.32
N LEU A 476 34.47 -20.99 4.18
CA LEU A 476 35.01 -22.34 4.33
C LEU A 476 35.99 -22.67 3.21
N GLY A 477 35.68 -22.29 1.96
CA GLY A 477 36.57 -22.50 0.82
C GLY A 477 37.92 -21.79 0.99
N LEU A 478 37.93 -20.54 1.46
CA LEU A 478 39.16 -19.81 1.75
C LEU A 478 39.91 -20.44 2.93
N ALA A 479 39.21 -20.83 4.00
CA ALA A 479 39.82 -21.49 5.14
C ALA A 479 40.49 -22.81 4.73
N THR A 480 39.82 -23.63 3.93
CA THR A 480 40.37 -24.89 3.43
C THR A 480 41.57 -24.65 2.51
N LEU A 481 41.53 -23.66 1.63
CA LEU A 481 42.61 -23.42 0.67
C LEU A 481 43.88 -22.84 1.33
N PHE A 482 43.72 -22.02 2.37
CA PHE A 482 44.84 -21.28 2.98
C PHE A 482 45.32 -21.83 4.33
N LEU A 483 44.50 -22.62 5.04
CA LEU A 483 44.83 -23.11 6.39
C LEU A 483 45.04 -24.63 6.48
N LEU A 484 44.69 -25.38 5.43
CA LEU A 484 44.82 -26.84 5.36
C LEU A 484 45.69 -27.25 4.17
#